data_AF-A0A6C0DTP7-F1
#
_entry.id   AF-A0A6C0DTP7-F1
#
_cell.length_a   1.000
_cell.length_b   1.000
_cell.length_c   1.000
_cell.angle_alpha   90.00
_cell.angle_beta   90.00
_cell.angle_gamma   90.00
#
_symmetry.space_group_name_H-M   'P 1'
#
loop_
_entity.id
_entity.type
_entity.pdbx_description
1 polymer ?
#
loop_
_entity_poly.entity_id
_entity_poly.type
_entity_poly.pdbx_seq_one_letter_code
_entity_poly.pdbx_strand_id
1 'polypeptide(L)'
;MINKKKTIMSINASQFTFTRYLYIKDEVHLALLVSMLNKSEKSLFWAYELYYSGFQEELFSFLLKIYFDFYYTLNPSFYKYFIKKQKEWSKAADSIEKHKAIGIIVNNLSMRPHNMDVFLLRHIVNNFEIENQNDSCSQLTEWLDQKNYLNIADYIFNKCTTTQALNTALEQISEYFKERKVKVDHGLKNVCEKHIALANVMLMFSREQNLKMGKNLYLIMEDQEILKHNTMESDYDNSFYPYKILPLVTIHSIDAENYLSLFELKRETLDVKDAYYYHWDYYAIGSPVWKERVEAFKGQANHETKRLDFPNDDYFEDFYNKYNYESDEQKTETQNKNIQPIRQERTWTQFYEEHKKNGLYIPDAEFLEEFDKVNY
;
A
#
# COMPACT_ATOMS: atom_id res chain seq x y z
N MET A 1 -26.85 -0.27 16.54
CA MET A 1 -27.15 0.17 15.16
C MET A 1 -26.19 1.28 14.85
N ILE A 2 -25.09 0.95 14.17
CA ILE A 2 -23.99 1.88 13.93
C ILE A 2 -24.37 2.75 12.74
N ASN A 3 -24.28 4.08 12.89
CA ASN A 3 -24.58 4.99 11.79
C ASN A 3 -23.34 5.17 10.90
N LYS A 4 -23.48 4.88 9.60
CA LYS A 4 -22.43 5.15 8.60
C LYS A 4 -22.39 6.63 8.24
N LYS A 5 -21.18 7.18 8.15
CA LYS A 5 -20.94 8.53 7.61
C LYS A 5 -21.17 8.52 6.10
N LYS A 6 -21.78 9.59 5.57
CA LYS A 6 -21.85 9.80 4.11
C LYS A 6 -20.43 10.05 3.58
N THR A 7 -19.87 9.09 2.87
CA THR A 7 -18.58 9.22 2.19
C THR A 7 -18.65 10.32 1.12
N ILE A 8 -18.06 11.48 1.39
CA ILE A 8 -17.74 12.46 0.34
C ILE A 8 -16.39 12.03 -0.22
N MET A 9 -16.41 11.28 -1.33
CA MET A 9 -15.21 10.93 -2.06
C MET A 9 -14.47 12.21 -2.47
N SER A 10 -13.24 12.40 -2.00
CA SER A 10 -12.36 13.41 -2.58
C SER A 10 -11.88 12.88 -3.92
N ILE A 11 -12.39 13.49 -4.99
CA ILE A 11 -12.00 13.20 -6.36
C ILE A 11 -10.57 13.73 -6.56
N ASN A 12 -9.60 12.85 -6.35
CA ASN A 12 -8.32 12.83 -7.05
C ASN A 12 -7.64 11.46 -6.85
N ALA A 13 -8.40 10.39 -7.06
CA ALA A 13 -7.87 9.04 -7.19
C ALA A 13 -7.22 8.92 -8.57
N SER A 14 -5.92 8.59 -8.61
CA SER A 14 -5.17 8.39 -9.85
C SER A 14 -5.91 7.49 -10.84
N GLN A 15 -5.82 7.77 -12.13
CA GLN A 15 -6.46 7.01 -13.20
C GLN A 15 -6.07 5.51 -13.15
N PHE A 16 -6.94 4.63 -13.64
CA PHE A 16 -6.61 3.22 -13.87
C PHE A 16 -5.35 3.11 -14.74
N THR A 17 -4.41 2.26 -14.33
CA THR A 17 -3.12 2.12 -15.02
C THR A 17 -2.56 0.71 -14.81
N PHE A 18 -1.85 0.23 -15.83
CA PHE A 18 -1.15 -1.04 -15.79
C PHE A 18 0.32 -0.88 -15.38
N THR A 19 0.88 -1.89 -14.72
CA THR A 19 2.31 -1.99 -14.40
C THR A 19 3.13 -2.47 -15.60
N ARG A 20 4.45 -2.59 -15.44
CA ARG A 20 5.37 -3.08 -16.48
C ARG A 20 4.95 -4.42 -17.08
N TYR A 21 4.34 -5.31 -16.28
CA TYR A 21 3.84 -6.63 -16.71
C TYR A 21 2.32 -6.72 -16.71
N LEU A 22 1.65 -5.58 -16.92
CA LEU A 22 0.21 -5.48 -17.13
C LEU A 22 -0.66 -5.95 -15.95
N TYR A 23 -0.16 -5.87 -14.72
CA TYR A 23 -1.04 -5.93 -13.54
C TYR A 23 -1.71 -4.58 -13.31
N ILE A 24 -2.89 -4.58 -12.69
CA ILE A 24 -3.58 -3.36 -12.29
C ILE A 24 -2.88 -2.77 -11.07
N LYS A 25 -2.44 -1.50 -11.14
CA LYS A 25 -1.53 -0.92 -10.15
C LYS A 25 -2.06 -0.91 -8.71
N ASP A 26 -3.31 -0.50 -8.48
CA ASP A 26 -3.91 -0.48 -7.13
C ASP A 26 -4.07 -1.89 -6.56
N GLU A 27 -4.33 -2.88 -7.41
CA GLU A 27 -4.37 -4.29 -7.00
C GLU A 27 -2.98 -4.80 -6.60
N VAL A 28 -1.91 -4.35 -7.27
CA VAL A 28 -0.53 -4.69 -6.87
C VAL A 28 -0.17 -4.08 -5.51
N HIS A 29 -0.63 -2.86 -5.21
CA HIS A 29 -0.46 -2.26 -3.88
C HIS A 29 -1.11 -3.13 -2.79
N LEU A 30 -2.35 -3.58 -3.03
CA LEU A 30 -3.07 -4.43 -2.10
C LEU A 30 -2.45 -5.84 -1.98
N ALA A 31 -2.00 -6.42 -3.08
CA ALA A 31 -1.28 -7.70 -3.07
C ALA A 31 0.04 -7.61 -2.28
N LEU A 32 0.75 -6.48 -2.37
CA LEU A 32 1.92 -6.19 -1.54
C LEU A 32 1.54 -6.10 -0.04
N LEU A 33 0.49 -5.34 0.31
CA LEU A 33 0.01 -5.25 1.69
C LEU A 33 -0.30 -6.63 2.28
N VAL A 34 -1.15 -7.41 1.61
CA VAL A 34 -1.60 -8.73 2.08
C VAL A 34 -0.42 -9.68 2.21
N SER A 35 0.47 -9.73 1.21
CA SER A 35 1.64 -10.61 1.25
C SER A 35 2.62 -10.23 2.37
N MET A 36 2.79 -8.95 2.70
CA MET A 36 3.61 -8.51 3.83
C MET A 36 3.02 -8.93 5.18
N LEU A 37 1.71 -8.75 5.38
CA LEU A 37 1.03 -9.16 6.61
C LEU A 37 1.06 -10.68 6.77
N ASN A 38 0.90 -11.43 5.67
CA ASN A 38 1.05 -12.88 5.63
C ASN A 38 2.50 -13.36 5.70
N LYS A 39 3.49 -12.45 5.75
CA LYS A 39 4.93 -12.77 5.75
C LYS A 39 5.35 -13.67 4.59
N SER A 40 4.70 -13.47 3.44
CA SER A 40 4.92 -14.24 2.23
C SER A 40 6.10 -13.70 1.42
N GLU A 41 6.87 -14.59 0.82
CA GLU A 41 7.95 -14.24 -0.12
C GLU A 41 7.43 -13.48 -1.36
N LYS A 42 6.13 -13.59 -1.66
CA LYS A 42 5.44 -12.83 -2.73
C LYS A 42 5.56 -11.31 -2.53
N SER A 43 5.80 -10.84 -1.30
CA SER A 43 5.94 -9.40 -1.00
C SER A 43 7.07 -8.73 -1.79
N LEU A 44 8.20 -9.42 -1.99
CA LEU A 44 9.29 -8.89 -2.81
C LEU A 44 8.88 -8.77 -4.28
N PHE A 45 8.17 -9.75 -4.81
CA PHE A 45 7.68 -9.70 -6.19
C PHE A 45 6.80 -8.48 -6.42
N TRP A 46 5.79 -8.26 -5.57
CA TRP A 46 4.87 -7.12 -5.72
C TRP A 46 5.56 -5.77 -5.52
N ALA A 47 6.50 -5.69 -4.57
CA ALA A 47 7.30 -4.48 -4.37
C ALA A 47 8.14 -4.15 -5.60
N TYR A 48 8.82 -5.15 -6.18
CA TYR A 48 9.62 -4.93 -7.38
C TYR A 48 8.79 -4.71 -8.63
N GLU A 49 7.56 -5.24 -8.69
CA GLU A 49 6.63 -4.92 -9.76
C GLU A 49 6.31 -3.42 -9.79
N LEU A 50 6.00 -2.82 -8.64
CA LEU A 50 5.81 -1.36 -8.53
C LEU A 50 7.11 -0.60 -8.79
N TYR A 51 8.22 -1.05 -8.21
CA TYR A 51 9.51 -0.38 -8.28
C TYR A 51 10.00 -0.22 -9.73
N TYR A 52 10.04 -1.31 -10.49
CA TYR A 52 10.51 -1.30 -11.88
C TYR A 52 9.45 -0.84 -12.88
N SER A 53 8.19 -0.66 -12.44
CA SER A 53 7.19 0.08 -13.21
C SER A 53 7.40 1.60 -13.17
N GLY A 54 8.34 2.07 -12.34
CA GLY A 54 8.65 3.49 -12.18
C GLY A 54 7.90 4.17 -11.03
N PHE A 55 7.23 3.41 -10.16
CA PHE A 55 6.48 3.96 -9.01
C PHE A 55 7.32 4.00 -7.74
N GLN A 56 8.63 4.29 -7.82
CA GLN A 56 9.53 4.10 -6.67
C GLN A 56 9.17 5.00 -5.48
N GLU A 57 8.95 6.30 -5.70
CA GLU A 57 8.58 7.25 -4.62
C GLU A 57 7.19 6.96 -4.04
N GLU A 58 6.24 6.59 -4.91
CA GLU A 58 4.89 6.14 -4.51
C GLU A 58 4.99 4.90 -3.62
N LEU A 59 5.83 3.94 -4.00
CA LEU A 59 6.06 2.71 -3.23
C LEU A 59 6.69 2.97 -1.87
N PHE A 60 7.68 3.87 -1.74
CA PHE A 60 8.20 4.26 -0.42
C PHE A 60 7.11 4.89 0.45
N SER A 61 6.29 5.74 -0.13
CA SER A 61 5.17 6.38 0.57
C SER A 61 4.14 5.35 1.04
N PHE A 62 3.84 4.37 0.18
CA PHE A 62 2.94 3.27 0.48
C PHE A 62 3.48 2.35 1.59
N LEU A 63 4.75 1.94 1.51
CA LEU A 63 5.38 1.15 2.57
C LEU A 63 5.45 1.90 3.90
N LEU A 64 5.63 3.22 3.88
CA LEU A 64 5.60 4.02 5.10
C LEU A 64 4.18 4.07 5.69
N LYS A 65 3.15 4.14 4.85
CA LYS A 65 1.75 4.02 5.29
C LYS A 65 1.46 2.65 5.93
N ILE A 66 1.85 1.56 5.28
CA ILE A 66 1.77 0.19 5.84
C ILE A 66 2.51 0.11 7.18
N TYR A 67 3.70 0.69 7.25
CA TYR A 67 4.49 0.71 8.47
C TYR A 67 3.74 1.38 9.62
N PHE A 68 3.10 2.53 9.41
CA PHE A 68 2.33 3.21 10.45
C PHE A 68 1.02 2.50 10.83
N ASP A 69 0.32 1.93 9.85
CA ASP A 69 -0.93 1.20 10.09
C ASP A 69 -0.70 -0.10 10.89
N PHE A 70 0.40 -0.83 10.62
CA PHE A 70 0.55 -2.22 11.10
C PHE A 70 1.79 -2.50 11.95
N TYR A 71 2.90 -1.79 11.75
CA TYR A 71 4.19 -2.18 12.33
C TYR A 71 4.74 -1.20 13.38
N TYR A 72 4.39 0.09 13.29
CA TYR A 72 5.03 1.17 14.05
C TYR A 72 4.91 0.98 15.57
N THR A 73 3.73 0.60 16.05
CA THR A 73 3.39 0.48 17.48
C THR A 73 4.26 -0.55 18.20
N LEU A 74 4.80 -1.52 17.48
CA LEU A 74 5.69 -2.57 18.01
C LEU A 74 7.13 -2.45 17.50
N ASN A 75 7.41 -1.58 16.54
CA ASN A 75 8.73 -1.45 15.90
C ASN A 75 9.20 0.01 15.75
N PRO A 76 9.03 0.89 16.75
CA PRO A 76 9.23 2.33 16.57
C PRO A 76 10.67 2.73 16.18
N SER A 77 11.66 1.92 16.55
CA SER A 77 13.06 2.11 16.16
C SER A 77 13.30 1.96 14.66
N PHE A 78 12.43 1.21 13.96
CA PHE A 78 12.57 0.95 12.53
C PHE A 78 12.33 2.22 11.69
N TYR A 79 11.53 3.18 12.17
CA TYR A 79 11.29 4.43 11.46
C TYR A 79 12.58 5.17 11.08
N LYS A 80 13.53 5.28 12.03
CA LYS A 80 14.82 5.93 11.75
C LYS A 80 15.61 5.18 10.68
N TYR A 81 15.54 3.85 10.70
CA TYR A 81 16.19 3.01 9.69
C TYR A 81 15.52 3.17 8.31
N PHE A 82 14.18 3.14 8.26
CA PHE A 82 13.40 3.37 7.04
C PHE A 82 13.78 4.70 6.38
N ILE A 83 13.70 5.81 7.13
CA ILE A 83 13.99 7.14 6.60
C ILE A 83 15.46 7.26 6.16
N LYS A 84 16.38 6.64 6.90
CA LYS A 84 17.79 6.57 6.48
C LYS A 84 17.93 5.85 5.14
N LYS A 85 17.29 4.68 4.97
CA LYS A 85 17.34 3.89 3.73
C LYS A 85 16.72 4.61 2.55
N GLN A 86 15.57 5.26 2.74
CA GLN A 86 14.94 6.08 1.71
C GLN A 86 15.85 7.24 1.29
N LYS A 87 16.48 7.94 2.24
CA LYS A 87 17.40 9.06 1.95
C LYS A 87 18.69 8.61 1.25
N GLU A 88 19.21 7.43 1.61
CA GLU A 88 20.35 6.82 0.92
C GLU A 88 19.97 6.49 -0.53
N TRP A 89 18.81 5.86 -0.73
CA TRP A 89 18.27 5.53 -2.04
C TRP A 89 18.06 6.77 -2.93
N SER A 90 17.46 7.83 -2.38
CA SER A 90 17.14 9.05 -3.16
C SER A 90 18.37 9.80 -3.65
N LYS A 91 19.53 9.57 -3.02
CA LYS A 91 20.82 10.19 -3.38
C LYS A 91 21.73 9.27 -4.17
N ALA A 92 21.41 7.99 -4.25
CA ALA A 92 22.24 7.01 -4.92
C ALA A 92 22.12 7.13 -6.44
N ALA A 93 23.25 6.98 -7.12
CA ALA A 93 23.28 6.69 -8.54
C ALA A 93 22.63 5.33 -8.83
N ASP A 94 22.14 5.15 -10.06
CA ASP A 94 21.53 3.90 -10.47
C ASP A 94 22.53 2.75 -10.35
N SER A 95 22.17 1.74 -9.56
CA SER A 95 23.06 0.65 -9.16
C SER A 95 22.26 -0.44 -8.44
N ILE A 96 22.81 -1.66 -8.40
CA ILE A 96 22.21 -2.76 -7.63
C ILE A 96 22.04 -2.39 -6.15
N GLU A 97 22.97 -1.64 -5.57
CA GLU A 97 22.90 -1.15 -4.19
C GLU A 97 21.71 -0.21 -3.96
N LYS A 98 21.39 0.63 -4.94
CA LYS A 98 20.17 1.44 -4.91
C LYS A 98 18.93 0.54 -4.93
N HIS A 99 18.88 -0.45 -5.81
CA HIS A 99 17.73 -1.35 -5.94
C HIS A 99 17.53 -2.26 -4.71
N LYS A 100 18.56 -2.52 -3.89
CA LYS A 100 18.39 -3.27 -2.63
C LYS A 100 17.54 -2.55 -1.60
N ALA A 101 17.49 -1.22 -1.64
CA ALA A 101 16.87 -0.43 -0.58
C ALA A 101 15.41 -0.86 -0.33
N ILE A 102 14.66 -1.13 -1.41
CA ILE A 102 13.27 -1.55 -1.30
C ILE A 102 13.14 -2.95 -0.72
N GLY A 103 13.89 -3.91 -1.24
CA GLY A 103 13.85 -5.29 -0.78
C GLY A 103 14.29 -5.43 0.67
N ILE A 104 15.30 -4.66 1.09
CA ILE A 104 15.73 -4.57 2.49
C ILE A 104 14.56 -4.11 3.37
N ILE A 105 13.85 -3.04 3.00
CA ILE A 105 12.72 -2.54 3.79
C ILE A 105 11.61 -3.60 3.90
N VAL A 106 11.20 -4.19 2.77
CA VAL A 106 10.13 -5.18 2.71
C VAL A 106 10.46 -6.42 3.55
N ASN A 107 11.66 -6.98 3.40
CA ASN A 107 12.09 -8.15 4.19
C ASN A 107 12.14 -7.83 5.69
N ASN A 108 12.67 -6.65 6.04
CA ASN A 108 12.76 -6.24 7.43
C ASN A 108 11.40 -5.98 8.08
N LEU A 109 10.40 -5.51 7.33
CA LEU A 109 9.04 -5.40 7.83
C LEU A 109 8.38 -6.77 7.95
N SER A 110 8.51 -7.64 6.95
CA SER A 110 7.87 -8.96 6.91
C SER A 110 8.28 -9.86 8.09
N MET A 111 9.51 -9.73 8.61
CA MET A 111 9.94 -10.48 9.79
C MET A 111 9.43 -9.95 11.13
N ARG A 112 8.92 -8.71 11.17
CA ARG A 112 8.56 -8.01 12.41
C ARG A 112 7.17 -8.41 12.92
N PRO A 113 6.91 -8.24 14.22
CA PRO A 113 5.54 -8.29 14.72
C PRO A 113 4.74 -7.11 14.15
N HIS A 114 3.49 -7.36 13.81
CA HIS A 114 2.50 -6.35 13.42
C HIS A 114 1.24 -6.53 14.27
N ASN A 115 0.35 -5.54 14.21
CA ASN A 115 -1.03 -5.60 14.71
C ASN A 115 -1.95 -4.77 13.79
N MET A 116 -3.25 -4.77 14.10
CA MET A 116 -4.30 -4.14 13.28
C MET A 116 -4.83 -2.83 13.88
N ASP A 117 -4.31 -2.40 15.04
CA ASP A 117 -4.94 -1.39 15.89
C ASP A 117 -5.14 -0.06 15.17
N VAL A 118 -4.06 0.49 14.60
CA VAL A 118 -4.09 1.83 13.97
C VAL A 118 -4.93 1.79 12.70
N PHE A 119 -4.78 0.74 11.89
CA PHE A 119 -5.60 0.53 10.69
C PHE A 119 -7.10 0.53 11.04
N LEU A 120 -7.52 -0.34 11.97
CA LEU A 120 -8.93 -0.48 12.32
C LEU A 120 -9.48 0.80 12.92
N LEU A 121 -8.81 1.38 13.92
CA LEU A 121 -9.28 2.62 14.54
C LEU A 121 -9.43 3.74 13.52
N ARG A 122 -8.43 3.94 12.65
CA ARG A 122 -8.47 4.96 11.58
C ARG A 122 -9.63 4.75 10.63
N HIS A 123 -9.87 3.53 10.18
CA HIS A 123 -10.92 3.26 9.20
C HIS A 123 -12.31 3.22 9.86
N ILE A 124 -12.46 2.76 11.10
CA ILE A 124 -13.74 2.81 11.83
C ILE A 124 -14.18 4.27 12.03
N VAL A 125 -13.33 5.12 12.61
CA VAL A 125 -13.75 6.50 12.93
C VAL A 125 -13.97 7.36 11.69
N ASN A 126 -13.41 6.99 10.55
CA ASN A 126 -13.66 7.69 9.29
C ASN A 126 -14.97 7.26 8.61
N ASN A 127 -15.44 6.03 8.85
CA ASN A 127 -16.62 5.47 8.18
C ASN A 127 -17.87 5.44 9.06
N PHE A 128 -17.72 5.48 10.38
CA PHE A 128 -18.83 5.36 11.33
C PHE A 128 -18.91 6.56 12.27
N GLU A 129 -20.12 6.87 12.72
CA GLU A 129 -20.37 7.80 13.82
C GLU A 129 -20.04 7.10 15.15
N ILE A 130 -19.24 7.77 15.98
CA ILE A 130 -18.87 7.26 17.30
C ILE A 130 -19.75 7.99 18.32
N GLU A 131 -20.57 7.23 19.06
CA GLU A 131 -21.46 7.77 20.08
C GLU A 131 -20.64 8.39 21.22
N ASN A 132 -20.65 9.73 21.30
CA ASN A 132 -19.98 10.47 22.36
C ASN A 132 -20.99 11.36 23.09
N GLN A 133 -21.08 11.19 24.42
CA GLN A 133 -22.11 11.87 25.23
C GLN A 133 -21.78 13.34 25.57
N ASN A 134 -20.56 13.86 25.31
CA ASN A 134 -20.15 15.27 25.46
C ASN A 134 -18.74 15.48 24.85
N ASP A 135 -18.32 16.75 24.63
CA ASP A 135 -17.09 17.16 23.92
C ASP A 135 -16.13 18.02 24.82
N SER A 136 -15.87 17.66 26.09
CA SER A 136 -15.00 18.47 26.98
C SER A 136 -13.58 17.89 27.22
N CYS A 137 -12.59 18.76 27.49
CA CYS A 137 -11.19 18.35 27.79
C CYS A 137 -11.06 17.39 28.99
N SER A 138 -11.98 17.42 29.96
CA SER A 138 -12.00 16.48 31.09
C SER A 138 -12.19 15.02 30.65
N GLN A 139 -12.72 14.81 29.45
CA GLN A 139 -13.09 13.50 28.92
C GLN A 139 -11.91 12.80 28.24
N LEU A 140 -10.90 13.54 27.76
CA LEU A 140 -9.71 12.94 27.16
C LEU A 140 -8.91 12.15 28.19
N THR A 141 -8.70 12.72 29.38
CA THR A 141 -8.05 12.00 30.50
C THR A 141 -8.85 10.76 30.90
N GLU A 142 -10.18 10.86 30.98
CA GLU A 142 -11.06 9.72 31.26
C GLU A 142 -10.93 8.61 30.20
N TRP A 143 -10.93 8.97 28.91
CA TRP A 143 -10.74 8.00 27.83
C TRP A 143 -9.35 7.36 27.88
N LEU A 144 -8.31 8.11 28.24
CA LEU A 144 -6.96 7.57 28.43
C LEU A 144 -6.91 6.58 29.60
N ASP A 145 -7.56 6.88 30.72
CA ASP A 145 -7.67 5.99 31.88
C ASP A 145 -8.44 4.70 31.56
N GLN A 146 -9.56 4.84 30.85
CA GLN A 146 -10.42 3.73 30.42
C GLN A 146 -9.83 2.95 29.23
N LYS A 147 -8.75 3.43 28.61
CA LYS A 147 -8.20 2.89 27.36
C LYS A 147 -9.25 2.83 26.25
N ASN A 148 -10.11 3.85 26.18
CA ASN A 148 -11.14 3.98 25.16
C ASN A 148 -10.51 4.46 23.84
N TYR A 149 -9.85 3.53 23.14
CA TYR A 149 -9.10 3.80 21.93
C TYR A 149 -9.95 4.40 20.81
N LEU A 150 -11.22 3.99 20.73
CA LEU A 150 -12.16 4.44 19.70
C LEU A 150 -12.49 5.93 19.85
N ASN A 151 -12.80 6.38 21.07
CA ASN A 151 -13.07 7.79 21.33
C ASN A 151 -11.82 8.66 21.17
N ILE A 152 -10.65 8.16 21.57
CA ILE A 152 -9.38 8.87 21.34
C ILE A 152 -9.11 9.03 19.84
N ALA A 153 -9.33 7.96 19.04
CA ALA A 153 -9.17 8.01 17.60
C ALA A 153 -10.19 8.96 16.94
N ASP A 154 -11.46 8.93 17.34
CA ASP A 154 -12.50 9.84 16.83
C ASP A 154 -12.17 11.29 17.16
N TYR A 155 -11.69 11.56 18.37
CA TYR A 155 -11.25 12.87 18.79
C TYR A 155 -10.12 13.40 17.89
N ILE A 156 -9.07 12.59 17.67
CA ILE A 156 -7.94 12.94 16.79
C ILE A 156 -8.39 13.18 15.34
N PHE A 157 -9.23 12.29 14.80
CA PHE A 157 -9.60 12.34 13.38
C PHE A 157 -10.69 13.36 13.05
N ASN A 158 -11.73 13.45 13.89
CA ASN A 158 -12.96 14.15 13.56
C ASN A 158 -13.18 15.42 14.41
N LYS A 159 -12.64 15.49 15.64
CA LYS A 159 -12.84 16.64 16.55
C LYS A 159 -11.68 17.64 16.51
N CYS A 160 -10.45 17.17 16.35
CA CYS A 160 -9.29 18.03 16.11
C CYS A 160 -9.33 18.56 14.66
N THR A 161 -10.05 19.64 14.41
CA THR A 161 -10.24 20.23 13.07
C THR A 161 -9.08 21.12 12.62
N THR A 162 -8.25 21.59 13.54
CA THR A 162 -7.08 22.43 13.26
C THR A 162 -5.78 21.78 13.74
N THR A 163 -4.64 22.12 13.12
CA THR A 163 -3.30 21.70 13.58
C THR A 163 -3.04 22.14 15.01
N GLN A 164 -3.51 23.33 15.41
CA GLN A 164 -3.36 23.79 16.79
C GLN A 164 -4.15 22.90 17.77
N ALA A 165 -5.39 22.54 17.45
CA ALA A 165 -6.18 21.64 18.28
C ALA A 165 -5.55 20.26 18.41
N LEU A 166 -4.99 19.73 17.31
CA LEU A 166 -4.28 18.45 17.32
C LEU A 166 -3.01 18.51 18.18
N ASN A 167 -2.21 19.58 18.07
CA ASN A 167 -1.01 19.76 18.87
C ASN A 167 -1.33 19.87 20.37
N THR A 168 -2.35 20.65 20.73
CA THR A 168 -2.81 20.76 22.13
C THR A 168 -3.28 19.42 22.68
N ALA A 169 -4.03 18.64 21.89
CA ALA A 169 -4.43 17.28 22.29
C ALA A 169 -3.23 16.36 22.51
N LEU A 170 -2.24 16.39 21.60
CA LEU A 170 -1.04 15.57 21.70
C LEU A 170 -0.14 15.98 22.86
N GLU A 171 -0.07 17.27 23.21
CA GLU A 171 0.62 17.76 24.40
C GLU A 171 0.00 17.19 25.67
N GLN A 172 -1.33 17.27 25.81
CA GLN A 172 -2.06 16.71 26.95
C GLN A 172 -1.87 15.19 27.07
N ILE A 173 -2.00 14.45 25.97
CA ILE A 173 -1.77 13.00 25.96
C ILE A 173 -0.30 12.69 26.33
N SER A 174 0.65 13.46 25.81
CA SER A 174 2.07 13.28 26.14
C SER A 174 2.36 13.52 27.61
N GLU A 175 1.74 14.53 28.22
CA GLU A 175 1.87 14.82 29.66
C GLU A 175 1.31 13.66 30.50
N TYR A 176 0.11 13.18 30.19
CA TYR A 176 -0.50 12.01 30.84
C TYR A 176 0.44 10.79 30.86
N PHE A 177 1.06 10.46 29.72
CA PHE A 177 1.98 9.32 29.64
C PHE A 177 3.33 9.60 30.33
N LYS A 178 3.83 10.85 30.31
CA LYS A 178 5.06 11.24 31.02
C LYS A 178 4.91 11.09 32.53
N GLU A 179 3.77 11.51 33.09
CA GLU A 179 3.47 11.33 34.53
C GLU A 179 3.49 9.86 34.94
N ARG A 180 3.10 8.97 34.02
CA ARG A 180 3.13 7.50 34.15
C ARG A 180 4.47 6.88 33.80
N LYS A 181 5.51 7.69 33.57
CA LYS A 181 6.87 7.26 33.19
C LYS A 181 6.94 6.47 31.88
N VAL A 182 5.97 6.66 31.00
CA VAL A 182 5.98 6.07 29.66
C VAL A 182 6.79 6.95 28.73
N LYS A 183 7.67 6.34 27.94
CA LYS A 183 8.49 7.07 26.97
C LYS A 183 7.61 7.64 25.85
N VAL A 184 7.67 8.95 25.66
CA VAL A 184 7.06 9.67 24.54
C VAL A 184 8.14 9.96 23.49
N ASP A 185 7.86 9.64 22.22
CA ASP A 185 8.73 10.02 21.10
C ASP A 185 8.17 11.27 20.42
N HIS A 186 9.05 12.21 20.05
CA HIS A 186 8.69 13.45 19.35
C HIS A 186 9.28 13.44 17.92
N GLY A 187 8.60 14.10 16.98
CA GLY A 187 9.23 14.53 15.71
C GLY A 187 9.13 13.57 14.51
N LEU A 188 8.10 12.73 14.42
CA LEU A 188 7.79 11.99 13.19
C LEU A 188 7.21 12.95 12.14
N LYS A 189 7.58 12.76 10.87
CA LYS A 189 7.16 13.58 9.72
C LYS A 189 6.81 12.64 8.56
N ASN A 190 6.21 13.17 7.48
CA ASN A 190 6.05 12.53 6.15
C ASN A 190 4.79 11.68 5.87
N VAL A 191 3.80 11.64 6.76
CA VAL A 191 2.46 11.04 6.50
C VAL A 191 1.39 12.00 7.05
N CYS A 192 0.11 11.79 6.71
CA CYS A 192 -1.04 12.51 7.30
C CYS A 192 -0.84 12.69 8.81
N GLU A 193 -0.88 13.94 9.27
CA GLU A 193 -0.55 14.35 10.64
C GLU A 193 -1.37 13.55 11.67
N LYS A 194 -2.67 13.33 11.39
CA LYS A 194 -3.59 12.57 12.23
C LYS A 194 -3.30 11.07 12.28
N HIS A 195 -2.84 10.48 11.17
CA HIS A 195 -2.42 9.07 11.13
C HIS A 195 -1.19 8.85 12.01
N ILE A 196 -0.17 9.70 11.87
CA ILE A 196 1.03 9.66 12.72
C ILE A 196 0.67 9.91 14.18
N ALA A 197 -0.21 10.87 14.45
CA ALA A 197 -0.70 11.17 15.79
C ALA A 197 -1.31 9.92 16.45
N LEU A 198 -2.25 9.26 15.79
CA LEU A 198 -2.87 8.04 16.30
C LEU A 198 -1.85 6.91 16.51
N ALA A 199 -0.93 6.69 15.56
CA ALA A 199 0.11 5.68 15.70
C ALA A 199 1.04 5.93 16.90
N ASN A 200 1.37 7.19 17.19
CA ASN A 200 2.13 7.56 18.40
C ASN A 200 1.34 7.31 19.68
N VAL A 201 0.05 7.64 19.69
CA VAL A 201 -0.82 7.36 20.84
C VAL A 201 -0.88 5.85 21.11
N MET A 202 -1.08 5.04 20.08
CA MET A 202 -1.09 3.58 20.23
C MET A 202 0.27 3.00 20.63
N LEU A 203 1.38 3.62 20.21
CA LEU A 203 2.72 3.26 20.70
C LEU A 203 2.86 3.54 22.21
N MET A 204 2.34 4.67 22.70
CA MET A 204 2.39 5.01 24.13
C MET A 204 1.62 3.97 24.96
N PHE A 205 0.42 3.58 24.52
CA PHE A 205 -0.30 2.47 25.16
C PHE A 205 0.44 1.14 25.06
N SER A 206 1.05 0.82 23.91
CA SER A 206 1.83 -0.41 23.74
C SER A 206 3.00 -0.49 24.73
N ARG A 207 3.62 0.65 25.05
CA ARG A 207 4.68 0.78 26.05
C ARG A 207 4.14 0.68 27.47
N GLU A 208 3.06 1.37 27.78
CA GLU A 208 2.40 1.30 29.10
C GLU A 208 2.02 -0.15 29.45
N GLN A 209 1.51 -0.88 28.46
CA GLN A 209 1.09 -2.28 28.58
C GLN A 209 2.25 -3.28 28.44
N ASN A 210 3.50 -2.80 28.31
CA ASN A 210 4.71 -3.61 28.17
C ASN A 210 4.62 -4.66 27.05
N LEU A 211 4.01 -4.32 25.91
CA LEU A 211 3.95 -5.21 24.76
C LEU A 211 5.36 -5.54 24.24
N LYS A 212 5.52 -6.77 23.74
CA LYS A 212 6.80 -7.24 23.21
C LYS A 212 7.14 -6.53 21.90
N MET A 213 8.11 -5.63 21.98
CA MET A 213 8.64 -4.91 20.84
C MET A 213 9.44 -5.82 19.90
N GLY A 214 9.45 -5.48 18.61
CA GLY A 214 10.29 -6.14 17.62
C GLY A 214 11.78 -5.92 17.88
N LYS A 215 12.59 -6.93 17.55
CA LYS A 215 14.04 -6.88 17.74
C LYS A 215 14.68 -5.85 16.79
N ASN A 216 15.77 -5.22 17.22
CA ASN A 216 16.63 -4.42 16.35
C ASN A 216 17.56 -5.33 15.52
N LEU A 217 16.96 -6.27 14.78
CA LEU A 217 17.65 -7.12 13.81
C LEU A 217 17.37 -6.58 12.41
N TYR A 218 18.42 -6.49 11.59
CA TYR A 218 18.30 -6.00 10.22
C TYR A 218 18.83 -7.03 9.23
N LEU A 219 18.00 -7.43 8.28
CA LEU A 219 18.40 -8.32 7.20
C LEU A 219 19.25 -7.59 6.16
N ILE A 220 20.22 -8.30 5.61
CA ILE A 220 21.01 -7.92 4.44
C ILE A 220 20.42 -8.68 3.26
N MET A 221 20.52 -8.08 2.06
CA MET A 221 20.04 -8.67 0.82
C MET A 221 21.21 -8.93 -0.11
N GLU A 222 21.24 -10.13 -0.68
CA GLU A 222 22.23 -10.51 -1.68
C GLU A 222 21.84 -10.00 -3.07
N ASP A 223 22.84 -9.83 -3.95
CA ASP A 223 22.61 -9.34 -5.32
C ASP A 223 21.64 -10.24 -6.09
N GLN A 224 21.80 -11.57 -5.95
CA GLN A 224 21.01 -12.56 -6.67
C GLN A 224 19.52 -12.51 -6.31
N GLU A 225 19.17 -12.10 -5.09
CA GLU A 225 17.78 -11.95 -4.65
C GLU A 225 17.05 -10.84 -5.40
N ILE A 226 17.78 -9.90 -6.02
CA ILE A 226 17.23 -8.74 -6.72
C ILE A 226 17.30 -8.95 -8.22
N LEU A 227 18.38 -9.55 -8.72
CA LEU A 227 18.57 -9.79 -10.15
C LEU A 227 17.41 -10.58 -10.77
N LYS A 228 16.80 -11.50 -10.01
CA LYS A 228 15.60 -12.25 -10.45
C LYS A 228 14.37 -11.37 -10.70
N HIS A 229 14.35 -10.14 -10.19
CA HIS A 229 13.25 -9.18 -10.33
C HIS A 229 13.49 -8.11 -11.40
N ASN A 230 14.66 -8.10 -12.03
CA ASN A 230 14.96 -7.21 -13.14
C ASN A 230 13.91 -7.34 -14.24
N THR A 231 13.68 -6.25 -14.96
CA THR A 231 12.79 -6.25 -16.10
C THR A 231 13.35 -7.17 -17.19
N MET A 232 12.52 -8.13 -17.61
CA MET A 232 12.81 -9.02 -18.72
C MET A 232 12.51 -8.26 -20.01
N GLU A 233 13.50 -8.19 -20.89
CA GLU A 233 13.40 -7.53 -22.19
C GLU A 233 13.42 -8.60 -23.29
N SER A 234 12.72 -8.34 -24.39
CA SER A 234 12.74 -9.21 -25.57
C SER A 234 14.09 -9.12 -26.26
N ASP A 235 14.48 -10.19 -26.95
CA ASP A 235 15.66 -10.26 -27.78
C ASP A 235 15.26 -10.86 -29.14
N TYR A 236 14.86 -9.99 -30.05
CA TYR A 236 14.33 -10.37 -31.35
C TYR A 236 15.38 -11.11 -32.19
N ASP A 237 16.65 -10.69 -32.11
CA ASP A 237 17.78 -11.29 -32.82
C ASP A 237 18.02 -12.74 -32.39
N ASN A 238 17.75 -13.04 -31.12
CA ASN A 238 17.83 -14.40 -30.57
C ASN A 238 16.47 -15.12 -30.48
N SER A 239 15.47 -14.69 -31.26
CA SER A 239 14.13 -15.30 -31.33
C SER A 239 13.36 -15.34 -30.00
N PHE A 240 13.67 -14.42 -29.09
CA PHE A 240 12.96 -14.20 -27.84
C PHE A 240 12.00 -13.01 -27.95
N TYR A 241 10.81 -13.28 -28.48
CA TYR A 241 9.80 -12.27 -28.76
C TYR A 241 9.05 -11.79 -27.51
N PRO A 242 8.48 -10.56 -27.52
CA PRO A 242 7.87 -9.97 -26.33
C PRO A 242 6.64 -10.74 -25.80
N TYR A 243 5.84 -11.37 -26.66
CA TYR A 243 4.71 -12.22 -26.25
C TYR A 243 5.12 -13.42 -25.37
N LYS A 244 6.41 -13.79 -25.35
CA LYS A 244 6.92 -14.86 -24.46
C LYS A 244 7.16 -14.38 -23.03
N ILE A 245 7.15 -13.07 -22.77
CA ILE A 245 7.55 -12.50 -21.48
C ILE A 245 6.48 -12.70 -20.42
N LEU A 246 5.21 -12.34 -20.68
CA LEU A 246 4.14 -12.43 -19.67
C LEU A 246 4.03 -13.83 -19.04
N PRO A 247 4.03 -14.95 -19.80
CA PRO A 247 4.02 -16.29 -19.22
C PRO A 247 5.17 -16.59 -18.25
N LEU A 248 6.33 -15.97 -18.43
CA LEU A 248 7.54 -16.20 -17.64
C LEU A 248 7.59 -15.33 -16.38
N VAL A 249 7.11 -14.09 -16.46
CA VAL A 249 7.25 -13.09 -15.39
C VAL A 249 6.00 -12.96 -14.52
N THR A 250 4.83 -13.33 -15.04
CA THR A 250 3.60 -13.40 -14.26
C THR A 250 3.57 -14.73 -13.50
N ILE A 251 4.21 -14.76 -12.33
CA ILE A 251 4.35 -15.99 -11.53
C ILE A 251 3.38 -16.06 -10.35
N HIS A 252 2.69 -14.96 -10.03
CA HIS A 252 1.74 -14.87 -8.94
C HIS A 252 0.42 -14.28 -9.41
N SER A 253 -0.68 -14.91 -9.01
CA SER A 253 -2.01 -14.35 -9.25
C SER A 253 -2.23 -13.10 -8.40
N ILE A 254 -2.83 -12.07 -8.99
CA ILE A 254 -3.03 -10.76 -8.36
C ILE A 254 -3.84 -10.83 -7.05
N ASP A 255 -4.78 -11.77 -6.94
CA ASP A 255 -5.61 -11.98 -5.74
C ASP A 255 -5.56 -13.44 -5.28
N ALA A 256 -4.34 -13.97 -5.09
CA ALA A 256 -4.13 -15.36 -4.69
C ALA A 256 -4.76 -15.73 -3.34
N GLU A 257 -4.98 -14.75 -2.45
CA GLU A 257 -5.52 -14.96 -1.10
C GLU A 257 -7.01 -14.52 -0.98
N ASN A 258 -7.62 -14.05 -2.09
CA ASN A 258 -9.00 -13.56 -2.21
C ASN A 258 -9.35 -12.38 -1.27
N TYR A 259 -8.41 -11.47 -1.03
CA TYR A 259 -8.60 -10.32 -0.15
C TYR A 259 -8.91 -9.02 -0.89
N LEU A 260 -8.73 -8.96 -2.22
CA LEU A 260 -9.00 -7.72 -2.96
C LEU A 260 -10.47 -7.29 -2.89
N SER A 261 -11.41 -8.21 -2.68
CA SER A 261 -12.84 -7.88 -2.53
C SER A 261 -13.15 -6.99 -1.32
N LEU A 262 -12.24 -6.91 -0.35
CA LEU A 262 -12.38 -6.05 0.84
C LEU A 262 -12.04 -4.58 0.56
N PHE A 263 -11.48 -4.26 -0.60
CA PHE A 263 -10.97 -2.93 -0.92
C PHE A 263 -11.71 -2.31 -2.10
N GLU A 264 -11.69 -0.97 -2.18
CA GLU A 264 -12.16 -0.25 -3.36
C GLU A 264 -11.15 -0.47 -4.49
N LEU A 265 -11.61 -1.00 -5.63
CA LEU A 265 -10.76 -1.32 -6.77
C LEU A 265 -11.11 -0.43 -7.96
N LYS A 266 -10.10 0.18 -8.58
CA LYS A 266 -10.31 1.02 -9.78
C LYS A 266 -10.87 0.24 -10.95
N ARG A 267 -10.64 -1.07 -10.95
CA ARG A 267 -11.22 -2.04 -11.90
C ARG A 267 -12.75 -1.94 -11.98
N GLU A 268 -13.42 -1.45 -10.94
CA GLU A 268 -14.88 -1.31 -10.89
C GLU A 268 -15.40 -0.14 -11.73
N THR A 269 -14.49 0.72 -12.22
CA THR A 269 -14.83 1.91 -13.01
C THR A 269 -14.88 1.65 -14.52
N LEU A 270 -14.48 0.46 -14.99
CA LEU A 270 -14.39 0.13 -16.41
C LEU A 270 -14.40 -1.39 -16.69
N ASP A 271 -14.52 -1.77 -17.96
CA ASP A 271 -14.38 -3.16 -18.39
C ASP A 271 -12.90 -3.55 -18.46
N VAL A 272 -12.45 -4.30 -17.45
CA VAL A 272 -11.05 -4.73 -17.32
C VAL A 272 -10.61 -5.63 -18.48
N LYS A 273 -11.50 -6.47 -19.02
CA LYS A 273 -11.13 -7.37 -20.11
C LYS A 273 -10.91 -6.58 -21.39
N ASP A 274 -11.82 -5.66 -21.70
CA ASP A 274 -11.68 -4.73 -22.82
C ASP A 274 -10.38 -3.92 -22.70
N ALA A 275 -10.13 -3.38 -21.51
CA ALA A 275 -8.91 -2.61 -21.23
C ALA A 275 -7.64 -3.45 -21.39
N TYR A 276 -7.63 -4.70 -20.95
CA TYR A 276 -6.46 -5.58 -20.99
C TYR A 276 -6.22 -6.22 -22.36
N TYR A 277 -7.28 -6.55 -23.11
CA TYR A 277 -7.17 -7.17 -24.43
C TYR A 277 -6.90 -6.14 -25.52
N TYR A 278 -7.63 -5.04 -25.49
CA TYR A 278 -7.63 -4.12 -26.62
C TYR A 278 -6.90 -2.82 -26.30
N HIS A 279 -6.95 -2.30 -25.07
CA HIS A 279 -6.45 -0.95 -24.74
C HIS A 279 -5.25 -0.95 -23.80
N TRP A 280 -4.50 -2.06 -23.73
CA TRP A 280 -3.48 -2.25 -22.70
C TRP A 280 -2.39 -1.19 -22.78
N ASP A 281 -1.98 -0.82 -23.98
CA ASP A 281 -0.93 0.15 -24.29
C ASP A 281 -1.30 1.57 -23.86
N TYR A 282 -2.54 1.97 -24.13
CA TYR A 282 -3.12 3.23 -23.69
C TYR A 282 -3.18 3.33 -22.17
N TYR A 283 -3.58 2.26 -21.47
CA TYR A 283 -3.64 2.27 -20.00
C TYR A 283 -2.25 2.07 -19.35
N ALA A 284 -1.33 1.40 -20.03
CA ALA A 284 0.02 1.14 -19.56
C ALA A 284 0.88 2.41 -19.51
N ILE A 285 0.68 3.36 -20.45
CA ILE A 285 1.41 4.64 -20.50
C ILE A 285 1.28 5.46 -19.20
N GLY A 286 0.26 5.19 -18.37
CA GLY A 286 0.12 5.79 -17.06
C GLY A 286 1.22 5.39 -16.07
N SER A 287 1.99 4.34 -16.36
CA SER A 287 3.20 3.99 -15.61
C SER A 287 4.45 4.64 -16.21
N PRO A 288 5.39 5.13 -15.39
CA PRO A 288 6.56 5.82 -15.91
C PRO A 288 7.41 4.96 -16.85
N VAL A 289 7.54 3.65 -16.60
CA VAL A 289 8.33 2.77 -17.49
C VAL A 289 7.71 2.69 -18.90
N TRP A 290 6.39 2.56 -19.00
CA TRP A 290 5.72 2.49 -20.29
C TRP A 290 5.68 3.85 -20.96
N LYS A 291 5.54 4.93 -20.18
CA LYS A 291 5.69 6.30 -20.70
C LYS A 291 7.06 6.50 -21.35
N GLU A 292 8.14 6.17 -20.65
CA GLU A 292 9.50 6.27 -21.19
C GLU A 292 9.68 5.42 -22.44
N ARG A 293 9.13 4.19 -22.44
CA ARG A 293 9.14 3.29 -23.60
C ARG A 293 8.42 3.93 -24.79
N VAL A 294 7.23 4.49 -24.61
CA VAL A 294 6.46 5.11 -25.70
C VAL A 294 7.14 6.38 -26.22
N GLU A 295 7.61 7.24 -25.33
CA GLU A 295 8.30 8.50 -25.68
C GLU A 295 9.60 8.24 -26.45
N ALA A 296 10.33 7.16 -26.16
CA ALA A 296 11.53 6.77 -26.90
C ALA A 296 11.26 6.48 -28.39
N PHE A 297 10.03 6.09 -28.74
CA PHE A 297 9.57 5.87 -30.12
C PHE A 297 8.66 7.01 -30.60
N LYS A 298 8.67 8.16 -29.91
CA LYS A 298 7.88 9.36 -30.24
C LYS A 298 6.37 9.12 -30.27
N GLY A 299 5.90 8.09 -29.59
CA GLY A 299 4.48 7.80 -29.48
C GLY A 299 3.77 8.75 -28.53
N GLN A 300 2.46 8.91 -28.70
CA GLN A 300 1.60 9.68 -27.82
C GLN A 300 0.25 9.00 -27.61
N ALA A 301 -0.37 9.19 -26.46
CA ALA A 301 -1.69 8.63 -26.20
C ALA A 301 -2.78 9.39 -26.96
N ASN A 302 -3.64 8.66 -27.67
CA ASN A 302 -4.84 9.17 -28.27
C ASN A 302 -6.04 8.84 -27.37
N HIS A 303 -6.64 9.86 -26.76
CA HIS A 303 -7.74 9.69 -25.81
C HIS A 303 -9.09 9.38 -26.48
N GLU A 304 -9.25 9.68 -27.77
CA GLU A 304 -10.48 9.38 -28.52
C GLU A 304 -10.52 7.90 -28.92
N THR A 305 -9.41 7.38 -29.45
CA THR A 305 -9.29 6.00 -29.91
C THR A 305 -8.81 5.03 -28.83
N LYS A 306 -8.29 5.55 -27.70
CA LYS A 306 -7.63 4.78 -26.63
C LYS A 306 -6.51 3.87 -27.17
N ARG A 307 -5.63 4.46 -27.99
CA ARG A 307 -4.47 3.83 -28.61
C ARG A 307 -3.26 4.75 -28.54
N LEU A 308 -2.12 4.27 -29.00
CA LEU A 308 -0.94 5.08 -29.23
C LEU A 308 -0.86 5.53 -30.70
N ASP A 309 -0.64 6.83 -30.91
CA ASP A 309 -0.33 7.40 -32.23
C ASP A 309 1.18 7.54 -32.37
N PHE A 310 1.73 7.11 -33.50
CA PHE A 310 3.15 7.23 -33.84
C PHE A 310 3.34 8.11 -35.08
N PRO A 311 4.52 8.75 -35.25
CA PRO A 311 4.76 9.64 -36.38
C PRO A 311 4.71 8.96 -37.76
N ASN A 312 5.07 7.68 -37.83
CA ASN A 312 5.06 6.87 -39.04
C ASN A 312 5.02 5.37 -38.67
N ASP A 313 4.88 4.52 -39.69
CA ASP A 313 4.81 3.07 -39.56
C ASP A 313 6.11 2.47 -39.00
N ASP A 314 7.28 3.05 -39.30
CA ASP A 314 8.56 2.56 -38.77
C ASP A 314 8.60 2.61 -37.24
N TYR A 315 8.22 3.75 -36.63
CA TYR A 315 8.17 3.87 -35.16
C TYR A 315 7.10 2.97 -34.53
N PHE A 316 5.96 2.81 -35.22
CA PHE A 316 4.90 1.90 -34.79
C PHE A 316 5.41 0.46 -34.76
N GLU A 317 5.96 -0.03 -35.87
CA GLU A 317 6.46 -1.39 -36.00
C GLU A 317 7.58 -1.65 -34.99
N ASP A 318 8.58 -0.77 -34.88
CA ASP A 318 9.69 -0.94 -33.95
C ASP A 318 9.23 -1.01 -32.48
N PHE A 319 8.23 -0.20 -32.09
CA PHE A 319 7.68 -0.23 -30.74
C PHE A 319 6.98 -1.57 -30.45
N TYR A 320 6.05 -2.00 -31.31
CA TYR A 320 5.29 -3.23 -31.08
C TYR A 320 6.17 -4.49 -31.27
N ASN A 321 7.17 -4.47 -32.15
CA ASN A 321 8.17 -5.54 -32.25
C ASN A 321 8.94 -5.76 -30.94
N LYS A 322 9.13 -4.69 -30.15
CA LYS A 322 9.86 -4.73 -28.89
C LYS A 322 8.97 -4.97 -27.66
N TYR A 323 7.73 -4.50 -27.67
CA TYR A 323 6.92 -4.48 -26.45
C TYR A 323 5.52 -5.10 -26.57
N ASN A 324 5.11 -5.59 -27.74
CA ASN A 324 3.79 -6.20 -27.88
C ASN A 324 3.70 -7.55 -27.16
N TYR A 325 3.11 -7.55 -25.97
CA TYR A 325 2.94 -8.77 -25.18
C TYR A 325 1.79 -9.66 -25.66
N GLU A 326 0.96 -9.20 -26.61
CA GLU A 326 -0.19 -9.95 -27.14
C GLU A 326 -1.09 -10.50 -26.03
N SER A 327 -1.48 -9.62 -25.09
CA SER A 327 -2.18 -9.98 -23.85
C SER A 327 -3.48 -10.75 -24.07
N ASP A 328 -4.17 -10.50 -25.18
CA ASP A 328 -5.41 -11.17 -25.61
C ASP A 328 -5.17 -12.59 -26.17
N GLU A 329 -4.03 -12.84 -26.80
CA GLU A 329 -3.63 -14.15 -27.34
C GLU A 329 -2.93 -15.03 -26.28
N GLN A 330 -2.64 -14.49 -25.09
CA GLN A 330 -2.09 -15.26 -23.99
C GLN A 330 -3.05 -16.36 -23.52
N LYS A 331 -2.49 -17.46 -23.00
CA LYS A 331 -3.29 -18.51 -22.34
C LYS A 331 -4.10 -17.92 -21.18
N THR A 332 -5.30 -18.44 -20.96
CA THR A 332 -6.20 -18.03 -19.86
C THR A 332 -5.52 -18.08 -18.49
N GLU A 333 -4.59 -19.01 -18.26
CA GLU A 333 -3.81 -19.06 -17.03
C GLU A 333 -2.97 -17.78 -16.82
N THR A 334 -2.23 -17.35 -17.83
CA THR A 334 -1.44 -16.10 -17.82
C THR A 334 -2.37 -14.89 -17.63
N GLN A 335 -3.44 -14.81 -18.42
CA GLN A 335 -4.40 -13.71 -18.32
C GLN A 335 -5.01 -13.61 -16.91
N ASN A 336 -5.41 -14.73 -16.31
CA ASN A 336 -5.98 -14.75 -14.96
C ASN A 336 -4.98 -14.32 -13.88
N LYS A 337 -3.67 -14.49 -14.07
CA LYS A 337 -2.72 -13.96 -13.10
C LYS A 337 -2.79 -12.44 -13.01
N ASN A 338 -2.99 -11.76 -14.14
CA ASN A 338 -3.13 -10.30 -14.20
C ASN A 338 -4.55 -9.81 -13.86
N ILE A 339 -5.58 -10.45 -14.43
CA ILE A 339 -6.95 -9.91 -14.48
C ILE A 339 -8.03 -10.92 -14.06
N GLN A 340 -7.72 -11.89 -13.19
CA GLN A 340 -8.75 -12.82 -12.69
C GLN A 340 -9.98 -12.09 -12.15
N PRO A 341 -11.17 -12.68 -12.26
CA PRO A 341 -12.35 -12.19 -11.53
C PRO A 341 -12.08 -12.15 -10.03
N ILE A 342 -12.48 -11.06 -9.36
CA ILE A 342 -12.35 -10.91 -7.91
C ILE A 342 -13.48 -11.69 -7.23
N ARG A 343 -13.11 -12.56 -6.28
CA ARG A 343 -14.06 -13.40 -5.56
C ARG A 343 -14.40 -12.79 -4.21
N GLN A 344 -15.69 -12.72 -3.89
CA GLN A 344 -16.18 -12.22 -2.60
C GLN A 344 -16.23 -13.35 -1.57
N GLU A 345 -15.07 -13.93 -1.25
CA GLU A 345 -14.94 -15.08 -0.34
C GLU A 345 -14.46 -14.69 1.06
N ARG A 346 -13.85 -13.51 1.21
CA ARG A 346 -13.27 -13.03 2.47
C ARG A 346 -14.08 -11.92 3.11
N THR A 347 -14.01 -11.84 4.45
CA THR A 347 -14.63 -10.76 5.25
C THR A 347 -13.60 -10.03 6.10
N TRP A 348 -13.95 -8.83 6.57
CA TRP A 348 -13.11 -8.07 7.50
C TRP A 348 -12.93 -8.80 8.84
N THR A 349 -13.92 -9.59 9.28
CA THR A 349 -13.79 -10.47 10.45
C THR A 349 -12.69 -11.50 10.25
N GLN A 350 -12.65 -12.18 9.10
CA GLN A 350 -11.58 -13.14 8.80
C GLN A 350 -10.21 -12.47 8.72
N PHE A 351 -10.13 -11.32 8.05
CA PHE A 351 -8.89 -10.55 7.96
C PHE A 351 -8.38 -10.11 9.35
N TYR A 352 -9.27 -9.65 10.22
CA TYR A 352 -8.92 -9.33 11.61
C TYR A 352 -8.43 -10.56 12.36
N GLU A 353 -9.15 -11.68 12.31
CA GLU A 353 -8.78 -12.90 13.03
C GLU A 353 -7.39 -13.44 12.63
N GLU A 354 -7.02 -13.33 11.35
CA GLU A 354 -5.71 -13.73 10.84
C GLU A 354 -4.58 -12.80 11.33
N HIS A 355 -4.86 -11.51 11.52
CA HIS A 355 -3.85 -10.46 11.76
C HIS A 355 -3.90 -9.76 13.13
N LYS A 356 -4.86 -10.09 14.01
CA LYS A 356 -5.08 -9.39 15.31
C LYS A 356 -3.98 -9.57 16.37
N LYS A 357 -3.00 -10.43 16.13
CA LYS A 357 -1.96 -10.75 17.12
C LYS A 357 -1.25 -9.47 17.56
N ASN A 358 -0.89 -9.39 18.85
CA ASN A 358 -0.16 -8.26 19.44
C ASN A 358 -0.90 -6.91 19.41
N GLY A 359 -2.21 -6.90 19.09
CA GLY A 359 -3.05 -5.70 19.17
C GLY A 359 -3.56 -5.44 20.60
N LEU A 360 -3.89 -4.18 20.87
CA LEU A 360 -4.57 -3.73 22.07
C LEU A 360 -6.07 -3.54 21.84
N TYR A 361 -6.46 -3.17 20.61
CA TYR A 361 -7.84 -2.85 20.29
C TYR A 361 -8.58 -4.10 19.79
N ILE A 362 -9.76 -4.31 20.38
CA ILE A 362 -10.71 -5.33 19.96
C ILE A 362 -11.93 -4.57 19.42
N PRO A 363 -12.17 -4.59 18.09
CA PRO A 363 -13.35 -3.94 17.52
C PRO A 363 -14.62 -4.71 17.90
N ASP A 364 -15.73 -3.99 18.08
CA ASP A 364 -17.04 -4.64 18.12
C ASP A 364 -17.33 -5.32 16.78
N ALA A 365 -17.96 -6.51 16.84
CA ALA A 365 -18.24 -7.31 15.66
C ALA A 365 -19.10 -6.56 14.63
N GLU A 366 -20.04 -5.72 15.09
CA GLU A 366 -20.89 -4.88 14.24
C GLU A 366 -20.05 -3.99 13.30
N PHE A 367 -18.92 -3.43 13.77
CA PHE A 367 -18.04 -2.64 12.88
C PHE A 367 -17.43 -3.50 11.77
N LEU A 368 -17.00 -4.73 12.07
CA LEU A 368 -16.36 -5.61 11.08
C LEU A 368 -17.37 -6.17 10.07
N GLU A 369 -18.61 -6.41 10.52
CA GLU A 369 -19.70 -6.91 9.67
C GLU A 369 -20.25 -5.82 8.74
N GLU A 370 -20.31 -4.57 9.22
CA GLU A 370 -20.81 -3.43 8.44
C GLU A 370 -19.71 -2.70 7.66
N PHE A 371 -18.43 -3.08 7.83
CA PHE A 371 -17.31 -2.45 7.13
C PHE A 371 -17.43 -2.62 5.62
N ASP A 372 -17.61 -1.51 4.91
CA ASP A 372 -17.64 -1.51 3.46
C ASP A 372 -16.23 -1.77 2.89
N LYS A 373 -16.14 -1.75 1.56
CA LYS A 373 -14.85 -1.72 0.87
C LYS A 373 -14.01 -0.54 1.35
N VAL A 374 -12.75 -0.80 1.65
CA VAL A 374 -11.82 0.23 2.12
C VAL A 374 -11.03 0.79 0.95
N ASN A 375 -11.01 2.11 0.83
CA ASN A 375 -9.97 2.78 0.06
C ASN A 375 -8.65 2.75 0.84
N TYR A 376 -7.66 2.02 0.34
CA TYR A 376 -6.35 1.90 0.97
C TYR A 376 -5.24 2.55 0.15
#